data_AF-A0A7X6ZSL9-F1
#
_entry.id   AF-A0A7X6ZSL9-F1
#
_cell.length_a   1.000
_cell.length_b   1.000
_cell.length_c   1.000
_cell.angle_alpha   90.00
_cell.angle_beta   90.00
_cell.angle_gamma   90.00
#
_symmetry.space_group_name_H-M   'P 1'
#
loop_
_entity.id
_entity.type
_entity.pdbx_description
1 polymer ?
#
loop_
_entity_poly.entity_id
_entity_poly.type
_entity_poly.pdbx_seq_one_letter_code
_entity_poly.pdbx_strand_id
1 'polypeptide(L)'
;MKRVLFKSISLVRVTCMVFSVLLTGCGTSKTAEAPQSAGGKTLLSGDPGEEYYMVTFLSGIEYWKGCYKGFEDGGKLYGVKTVYEGASEYDVN
;
A
#
# COMPACT_ATOMS: atom_id res chain seq x y z
N MET A 1 28.23 23.14 22.24
CA MET A 1 27.87 22.35 21.04
C MET A 1 27.44 20.91 21.37
N LYS A 2 28.26 20.10 22.07
CA LYS A 2 27.92 18.70 22.41
C LYS A 2 26.56 18.54 23.12
N ARG A 3 26.23 19.40 24.11
CA ARG A 3 24.95 19.35 24.83
C ARG A 3 23.71 19.62 23.96
N VAL A 4 23.86 20.43 22.90
CA VAL A 4 22.76 20.75 21.97
C VAL A 4 22.60 19.60 20.98
N LEU A 5 23.71 19.04 20.51
CA LEU A 5 23.73 17.85 19.64
C LEU A 5 23.13 16.62 20.33
N PHE A 6 23.47 16.36 21.61
CA PHE A 6 22.87 15.27 22.39
C PHE A 6 21.37 15.46 22.63
N LYS A 7 20.91 16.70 22.84
CA LYS A 7 19.48 17.02 22.97
C LYS A 7 18.73 16.81 21.66
N SER A 8 19.29 17.23 20.53
CA SER A 8 18.69 17.02 19.21
C SER A 8 18.64 15.53 18.84
N ILE A 9 19.68 14.75 19.14
CA ILE A 9 19.68 13.30 18.91
C ILE A 9 18.64 12.60 19.79
N SER A 10 18.53 13.00 21.06
CA SER A 10 17.51 12.47 21.98
C SER A 10 16.09 12.80 21.50
N LEU A 11 15.86 14.04 21.06
CA LEU A 11 14.56 14.48 20.54
C LEU A 11 14.18 13.73 19.26
N VAL A 12 15.11 13.55 18.32
CA VAL A 12 14.87 12.77 17.08
C VAL A 12 14.55 11.30 17.41
N ARG A 13 15.28 10.68 18.35
CA ARG A 13 15.03 9.30 18.79
C ARG A 13 13.63 9.14 19.39
N VAL A 14 13.20 10.08 20.23
CA VAL A 14 11.87 10.07 20.84
C VAL A 14 10.79 10.26 19.78
N THR A 15 10.96 11.22 18.86
CA THR A 15 10.00 11.44 17.77
C THR A 15 9.87 10.22 16.85
N CYS A 16 10.99 9.58 16.48
CA CYS A 16 10.97 8.33 15.69
C CYS A 16 10.26 7.18 16.42
N MET A 17 10.47 7.03 17.74
CA MET A 17 9.79 6.01 18.53
C MET A 17 8.28 6.26 18.62
N VAL A 18 7.86 7.50 18.86
CA VAL A 18 6.44 7.86 18.94
C VAL A 18 5.73 7.65 17.59
N PHE A 19 6.38 7.99 16.48
CA PHE A 19 5.81 7.75 15.14
C PHE A 19 5.64 6.26 14.83
N SER A 20 6.56 5.42 15.33
CA SER A 20 6.50 3.96 15.16
C SER A 20 5.35 3.34 15.97
N VAL A 21 5.06 3.88 17.17
CA VAL A 21 3.95 3.41 18.01
C VAL A 21 2.59 3.80 17.40
N LEU A 22 2.47 4.98 16.78
CA LEU A 22 1.23 5.42 16.14
C LEU A 22 0.85 4.60 14.89
N LEU A 23 1.82 3.99 14.21
CA LEU A 23 1.60 3.13 13.04
C LEU A 23 1.35 1.66 13.39
N THR A 24 1.58 1.25 14.64
CA THR A 24 1.33 -0.12 15.09
C THR A 24 -0.11 -0.25 15.57
N GLY A 25 -1.05 -0.36 14.63
CA GLY A 25 -2.40 -0.80 14.92
C GLY A 25 -2.37 -2.25 15.44
N CYS A 26 -2.36 -2.43 16.76
CA CYS A 26 -2.46 -3.73 17.40
C CYS A 26 -3.85 -4.36 17.15
N GLY A 27 -4.06 -4.89 15.94
CA GLY A 27 -4.85 -6.10 15.77
C GLY A 27 -3.92 -7.28 16.04
N THR A 28 -4.35 -8.24 16.85
CA THR A 28 -3.67 -9.54 16.96
C THR A 28 -3.80 -10.30 15.64
N SER A 29 -2.97 -9.92 14.67
CA SER A 29 -2.72 -10.73 13.48
C SER A 29 -1.53 -11.61 13.82
N LYS A 30 -1.75 -12.93 13.89
CA LYS A 30 -0.65 -13.89 13.86
C LYS A 30 0.25 -13.51 12.69
N THR A 31 1.49 -13.13 12.95
CA THR A 31 2.53 -13.08 11.92
C THR A 31 2.73 -14.52 11.46
N ALA A 32 2.01 -14.91 10.41
CA ALA A 32 2.43 -16.03 9.61
C ALA A 32 3.70 -15.58 8.88
N GLU A 33 4.84 -16.17 9.22
CA GLU A 33 6.01 -16.14 8.35
C GLU A 33 5.55 -16.58 6.95
N ALA A 34 5.81 -15.74 5.95
CA ALA A 34 5.58 -16.12 4.56
C ALA A 34 6.49 -17.33 4.26
N PRO A 35 5.96 -18.48 3.85
CA PRO A 35 6.81 -19.58 3.41
C PRO A 35 7.51 -19.12 2.13
N GLN A 36 8.83 -19.04 2.18
CA GLN A 36 9.66 -19.02 0.98
C GLN A 36 9.50 -20.37 0.29
N SER A 37 8.55 -20.49 -0.63
CA SER A 37 8.35 -21.70 -1.41
C SER A 37 9.46 -21.83 -2.44
N ALA A 38 10.42 -22.71 -2.15
CA ALA A 38 11.29 -23.30 -3.14
C ALA A 38 10.47 -24.18 -4.10
N GLY A 39 10.44 -23.81 -5.39
CA GLY A 39 10.08 -24.72 -6.48
C GLY A 39 8.71 -24.52 -7.14
N GLY A 40 8.72 -24.03 -8.39
CA GLY A 40 8.00 -24.71 -9.47
C GLY A 40 6.48 -24.56 -9.60
N LYS A 41 5.86 -23.50 -9.06
CA LYS A 41 4.59 -22.93 -9.53
C LYS A 41 4.46 -21.57 -8.87
N THR A 42 4.25 -20.50 -9.64
CA THR A 42 4.08 -19.15 -9.08
C THR A 42 2.88 -19.20 -8.12
N LEU A 43 3.12 -19.15 -6.80
CA LEU A 43 2.06 -19.14 -5.77
C LEU A 43 1.17 -17.89 -5.85
N LEU A 44 1.54 -16.93 -6.70
CA LEU A 44 0.85 -15.68 -6.96
C LEU A 44 0.08 -15.78 -8.27
N SER A 45 -1.00 -16.56 -8.31
CA SER A 45 -1.93 -16.63 -9.44
C SER A 45 -3.36 -16.46 -8.93
N GLY A 46 -4.08 -15.51 -9.51
CA GLY A 46 -5.53 -15.38 -9.35
C GLY A 46 -6.28 -16.18 -10.41
N ASP A 47 -7.61 -16.10 -10.38
CA ASP A 47 -8.48 -16.70 -11.39
C ASP A 47 -8.69 -15.70 -12.55
N PRO A 48 -8.43 -16.08 -13.82
CA PRO A 48 -8.66 -15.20 -14.98
C PRO A 48 -10.09 -14.68 -15.14
N GLY A 49 -11.08 -15.31 -14.49
CA GLY A 49 -12.46 -14.84 -14.45
C GLY A 49 -12.73 -13.70 -13.46
N GLU A 50 -11.75 -13.36 -12.61
CA GLU A 50 -11.89 -12.28 -11.63
C GLU A 50 -11.62 -10.90 -12.24
N GLU A 51 -12.45 -9.94 -11.85
CA GLU A 51 -12.29 -8.53 -12.17
C GLU A 51 -12.17 -7.70 -10.88
N TYR A 52 -11.11 -6.90 -10.79
CA TYR A 52 -10.86 -6.03 -9.65
C TYR A 52 -10.98 -4.57 -10.07
N TYR A 53 -11.79 -3.80 -9.33
CA TYR A 53 -12.08 -2.41 -9.64
C TYR A 53 -11.29 -1.48 -8.71
N MET A 54 -10.50 -0.59 -9.29
CA MET A 54 -9.93 0.55 -8.57
C MET A 54 -10.90 1.73 -8.71
N VAL A 55 -11.61 2.05 -7.63
CA VAL A 55 -12.59 3.14 -7.59
C VAL A 55 -11.99 4.35 -6.87
N THR A 56 -11.91 5.49 -7.55
CA THR A 56 -11.39 6.74 -6.97
C THR A 56 -12.43 7.87 -6.99
N PHE A 57 -12.20 8.88 -6.17
CA PHE A 57 -12.88 10.17 -6.29
C PHE A 57 -12.12 11.06 -7.28
N LEU A 58 -12.83 11.94 -7.98
CA LEU A 58 -12.26 12.77 -9.06
C LEU A 58 -11.45 11.91 -10.04
N SER A 59 -12.10 10.87 -10.55
CA SER A 59 -11.50 9.99 -11.53
C SER A 59 -11.05 10.78 -12.76
N GLY A 60 -10.02 10.27 -13.46
CA GLY A 60 -9.45 10.92 -14.63
C GLY A 60 -8.37 11.99 -14.35
N ILE A 61 -8.19 12.47 -13.12
CA ILE A 61 -7.06 13.37 -12.81
C ILE A 61 -5.70 12.65 -12.89
N GLU A 62 -4.65 13.40 -13.17
CA GLU A 62 -3.29 12.86 -13.34
C GLU A 62 -2.77 12.13 -12.10
N TYR A 63 -3.18 12.58 -10.90
CA TYR A 63 -2.79 12.01 -9.62
C TYR A 63 -2.96 10.49 -9.56
N TRP A 64 -4.04 9.96 -10.13
CA TRP A 64 -4.37 8.53 -10.06
C TRP A 64 -3.70 7.67 -11.12
N LYS A 65 -3.07 8.25 -12.14
CA LYS A 65 -2.48 7.47 -13.25
C LYS A 65 -1.39 6.52 -12.78
N GLY A 66 -0.52 6.98 -11.87
CA GLY A 66 0.54 6.15 -11.29
C GLY A 66 -0.02 5.02 -10.42
N CYS A 67 -1.06 5.31 -9.64
CA CYS A 67 -1.75 4.30 -8.82
C CYS A 67 -2.37 3.21 -9.70
N TYR A 68 -3.10 3.61 -10.76
CA TYR A 68 -3.73 2.64 -11.66
C TYR A 68 -2.69 1.81 -12.41
N LYS A 69 -1.57 2.42 -12.83
CA LYS A 69 -0.47 1.67 -13.47
C LYS A 69 0.08 0.56 -12.57
N GLY A 70 0.28 0.85 -11.28
CA GLY A 70 0.70 -0.17 -10.30
C GLY A 70 -0.35 -1.26 -10.10
N PHE A 71 -1.63 -0.87 -10.11
CA PHE A 71 -2.75 -1.80 -10.03
C PHE A 71 -2.81 -2.74 -11.23
N GLU A 72 -2.64 -2.22 -12.45
CA GLU A 72 -2.55 -3.00 -13.69
C GLU A 72 -1.35 -3.96 -13.70
N ASP A 73 -0.19 -3.52 -13.20
CA ASP A 73 1.00 -4.38 -13.10
C ASP A 73 0.78 -5.54 -12.13
N GLY A 74 0.07 -5.29 -11.02
CA GLY A 74 -0.42 -6.34 -10.13
C GLY A 74 -1.37 -7.30 -10.86
N GLY A 75 -2.39 -6.78 -11.55
CA GLY A 75 -3.33 -7.60 -12.32
C GLY A 75 -2.63 -8.54 -13.31
N LYS A 76 -1.62 -8.03 -14.04
CA LYS A 76 -0.79 -8.82 -14.95
C LYS A 76 0.03 -9.89 -14.24
N LEU A 77 0.60 -9.57 -13.07
CA LEU A 77 1.37 -10.52 -12.27
C LEU A 77 0.51 -11.70 -11.81
N TYR A 78 -0.74 -11.43 -11.40
CA TYR A 78 -1.67 -12.44 -10.90
C TYR A 78 -2.54 -13.08 -12.00
N GLY A 79 -2.56 -12.54 -13.22
CA GLY A 79 -3.39 -13.06 -14.30
C GLY A 79 -4.88 -12.72 -14.19
N VAL A 80 -5.21 -11.60 -13.54
CA VAL A 80 -6.60 -11.13 -13.31
C VAL A 80 -6.88 -9.84 -14.06
N LYS A 81 -8.16 -9.53 -14.31
CA LYS A 81 -8.56 -8.29 -14.97
C LYS A 81 -8.63 -7.15 -13.95
N THR A 82 -8.18 -5.96 -14.36
CA THR A 82 -8.30 -4.73 -13.57
C THR A 82 -9.11 -3.69 -14.35
N VAL A 83 -9.90 -2.91 -13.63
CA VAL A 83 -10.78 -1.87 -14.18
C VAL A 83 -10.64 -0.60 -13.36
N TYR A 84 -10.54 0.55 -14.02
CA TYR A 84 -10.55 1.86 -13.37
C TYR A 84 -11.93 2.49 -13.46
N GLU A 85 -12.49 2.86 -12.31
CA GLU A 85 -13.80 3.53 -12.22
C GLU A 85 -13.76 4.64 -11.18
N GLY A 86 -14.82 5.45 -11.14
CA GLY A 86 -14.98 6.49 -10.14
C GLY A 86 -15.70 7.72 -10.68
N ALA A 87 -16.21 8.56 -9.78
CA ALA A 87 -16.86 9.81 -10.17
C ALA A 87 -15.83 10.81 -10.71
N SER A 88 -16.05 11.34 -11.92
CA SER A 88 -15.17 12.34 -12.55
C SER A 88 -15.28 13.73 -11.92
N GLU A 89 -16.34 13.95 -11.15
CA GLU A 89 -16.71 15.25 -10.58
C GLU A 89 -16.72 15.17 -9.05
N TYR A 90 -16.62 16.34 -8.41
CA TYR A 90 -16.80 16.45 -6.96
C TYR A 90 -18.25 16.14 -6.61
N ASP A 91 -18.47 15.32 -5.59
CA ASP A 91 -19.76 15.26 -4.92
C ASP A 91 -19.92 16.54 -4.08
N VAL A 92 -20.92 17.34 -4.39
CA VAL A 92 -21.14 18.69 -3.83
C VAL A 92 -22.15 18.71 -2.66
N ASN A 93 -22.54 17.54 -2.15
CA ASN A 93 -23.54 17.40 -1.08
C ASN A 93 -22.96 17.34 0.34
#